data_AF-E3MWU8-F1
#
_entry.id   AF-E3MWU8-F1
#
_cell.length_a   1.000
_cell.length_b   1.000
_cell.length_c   1.000
_cell.angle_alpha   90.00
_cell.angle_beta   90.00
_cell.angle_gamma   90.00
#
_symmetry.space_group_name_H-M   'P 1'
#
loop_
_entity.id
_entity.type
_entity.pdbx_description
1 polymer ?
#
loop_
_entity_poly.entity_id
_entity_poly.type
_entity_poly.pdbx_seq_one_letter_code
_entity_poly.pdbx_strand_id
1 'polypeptide(L)'
;MFTASLFSAPRPTAGDEYRAQLVSSGLSQQAIDGILNISGTAYVSFAENGANANFGNAIDAVTKWKMTMENFVKTQSKEDQDAYGKFCKKQEEEYKKRFF
;
A
#
# COMPACT_ATOMS: atom_id res chain seq x y z
N MET A 1 -40.96 22.54 -3.13
CA MET A 1 -40.45 21.16 -3.30
C MET A 1 -39.05 21.11 -2.73
N PHE A 2 -38.77 20.12 -1.89
CA PHE A 2 -37.58 20.06 -1.04
C PHE A 2 -36.29 19.91 -1.84
N THR A 3 -35.33 20.79 -1.55
CA THR A 3 -33.92 20.65 -1.86
C THR A 3 -33.23 19.71 -0.88
N ALA A 4 -32.16 19.06 -1.36
CA ALA A 4 -31.13 18.31 -0.66
C ALA A 4 -31.40 16.81 -0.39
N SER A 5 -30.75 15.97 -1.20
CA SER A 5 -29.78 15.03 -0.65
C SER A 5 -28.78 14.66 -1.75
N LEU A 6 -27.72 15.46 -1.89
CA LEU A 6 -26.48 15.00 -2.50
C LEU A 6 -25.93 13.96 -1.53
N PHE A 7 -26.18 12.68 -1.81
CA PHE A 7 -25.47 11.60 -1.16
C PHE A 7 -23.97 11.83 -1.40
N SER A 8 -23.30 12.37 -0.38
CA SER A 8 -21.84 12.43 -0.34
C SER A 8 -21.36 11.00 -0.52
N ALA A 9 -20.74 10.70 -1.66
CA ALA A 9 -20.17 9.39 -1.90
C ALA A 9 -19.26 9.03 -0.70
N PRO A 10 -19.23 7.75 -0.27
CA PRO A 10 -18.35 7.34 0.82
C PRO A 10 -16.92 7.83 0.54
N ARG A 11 -16.26 8.42 1.54
CA ARG A 11 -14.85 8.81 1.38
C ARG A 11 -14.03 7.55 1.07
N PRO A 12 -13.06 7.62 0.13
CA PRO A 12 -12.15 6.52 -0.12
C PRO A 12 -11.48 6.05 1.18
N THR A 13 -11.35 4.74 1.34
CA THR A 13 -10.56 4.17 2.44
C THR A 13 -9.06 4.32 2.11
N ALA A 14 -8.20 4.15 3.12
CA ALA A 14 -6.75 4.10 2.90
C ALA A 14 -6.34 3.02 1.87
N GLY A 15 -7.08 1.91 1.83
CA GLY A 15 -6.88 0.86 0.82
C GLY A 15 -7.26 1.30 -0.59
N ASP A 16 -8.35 2.06 -0.74
CA ASP A 16 -8.80 2.58 -2.04
C ASP A 16 -7.82 3.61 -2.60
N GLU A 17 -7.32 4.51 -1.74
CA GLU A 17 -6.30 5.49 -2.11
C GLU A 17 -5.00 4.80 -2.52
N TYR A 18 -4.57 3.77 -1.77
CA TYR A 18 -3.37 3.01 -2.09
C TYR A 18 -3.51 2.27 -3.42
N ARG A 19 -4.65 1.60 -3.67
CA ARG A 19 -4.94 0.97 -4.96
C ARG A 19 -4.90 2.00 -6.10
N ALA A 20 -5.54 3.16 -5.93
CA ALA A 20 -5.55 4.21 -6.95
C ALA A 20 -4.14 4.71 -7.29
N GLN A 21 -3.26 4.84 -6.30
CA GLN A 21 -1.86 5.21 -6.53
C GLN A 21 -1.11 4.14 -7.33
N LEU A 22 -1.30 2.85 -7.02
CA LEU A 22 -0.68 1.75 -7.78
C LEU A 22 -1.16 1.72 -9.23
N VAL A 23 -2.47 1.88 -9.46
CA VAL A 23 -3.05 2.01 -10.81
C VAL A 23 -2.42 3.19 -11.57
N SER A 24 -2.34 4.37 -10.91
CA SER A 24 -1.74 5.56 -11.53
C SER A 24 -0.25 5.42 -11.85
N SER A 25 0.42 4.43 -11.26
CA SER A 25 1.84 4.15 -11.48
C SER A 25 2.09 3.26 -12.70
N GLY A 26 1.03 2.79 -13.37
CA GLY A 26 1.13 1.98 -14.58
C GLY A 26 1.43 0.51 -14.32
N LEU A 27 1.21 0.02 -13.10
CA LEU A 27 1.34 -1.39 -12.76
C LEU A 27 0.24 -2.22 -13.42
N SER A 28 0.57 -3.44 -13.80
CA SER A 28 -0.39 -4.43 -14.27
C SER A 28 -1.38 -4.83 -13.16
N GLN A 29 -2.59 -5.24 -13.55
CA GLN A 29 -3.61 -5.68 -12.59
C GLN A 29 -3.11 -6.83 -11.69
N GLN A 30 -2.37 -7.77 -12.27
CA GLN A 30 -1.77 -8.89 -11.53
C GLN A 30 -0.77 -8.41 -10.47
N ALA A 31 0.12 -7.47 -10.83
CA ALA A 31 1.08 -6.91 -9.89
C ALA A 31 0.36 -6.13 -8.76
N ILE A 32 -0.66 -5.34 -9.11
CA ILE A 32 -1.48 -4.59 -8.15
C ILE A 32 -2.15 -5.53 -7.15
N ASP A 33 -2.83 -6.57 -7.63
CA ASP A 33 -3.54 -7.50 -6.75
C ASP A 33 -2.57 -8.26 -5.83
N GLY A 34 -1.39 -8.63 -6.32
CA GLY A 34 -0.34 -9.23 -5.49
C GLY A 34 0.19 -8.27 -4.42
N ILE A 35 0.47 -7.01 -4.77
CA ILE A 35 0.90 -5.97 -3.82
C ILE A 35 -0.17 -5.75 -2.74
N LEU A 36 -1.43 -5.63 -3.14
CA LEU A 36 -2.54 -5.42 -2.20
C LEU A 36 -2.73 -6.62 -1.27
N ASN A 37 -2.60 -7.84 -1.79
CA ASN A 37 -2.69 -9.04 -0.98
C ASN A 37 -1.56 -9.13 0.06
N ILE A 38 -0.31 -8.84 -0.34
CA ILE A 38 0.85 -8.85 0.57
C ILE A 38 0.67 -7.79 1.67
N SER A 39 0.31 -6.56 1.29
CA SER A 39 0.10 -5.45 2.22
C SER A 39 -1.09 -5.69 3.15
N GLY A 40 -2.21 -6.21 2.63
CA GLY A 40 -3.38 -6.55 3.42
C GLY A 40 -3.10 -7.67 4.41
N THR A 41 -2.40 -8.72 3.98
CA THR A 41 -1.99 -9.84 4.86
C THR A 41 -1.07 -9.36 5.97
N ALA A 42 -0.08 -8.51 5.65
CA ALA A 42 0.80 -7.93 6.65
C ALA A 42 0.05 -7.06 7.66
N TYR A 43 -0.90 -6.24 7.20
CA TYR A 43 -1.75 -5.42 8.06
C TYR A 43 -2.57 -6.27 9.03
N VAL A 44 -3.29 -7.28 8.53
CA VAL A 44 -4.09 -8.19 9.36
C VAL A 44 -3.20 -8.92 10.37
N SER A 45 -2.08 -9.48 9.91
CA SER A 45 -1.14 -10.20 10.79
C SER A 45 -0.56 -9.31 11.89
N PHE A 46 -0.30 -8.04 11.59
CA PHE A 46 0.17 -7.09 12.61
C PHE A 46 -0.96 -6.71 13.58
N ALA A 47 -2.17 -6.45 13.07
CA ALA A 47 -3.33 -6.09 13.88
C ALA A 47 -3.73 -7.19 14.87
N GLU A 48 -3.53 -8.46 14.52
CA GLU A 48 -3.75 -9.61 15.41
C GLU A 48 -2.86 -9.59 16.67
N ASN A 49 -1.71 -8.91 16.63
CA ASN A 49 -0.89 -8.70 17.84
C ASN A 49 -1.59 -7.78 18.87
N GLY A 50 -2.61 -7.02 18.45
CA GLY A 50 -3.47 -6.23 19.33
C GLY A 50 -2.69 -5.34 20.29
N ALA A 51 -3.06 -5.39 21.58
CA ALA A 51 -2.43 -4.63 22.65
C ALA A 51 -0.99 -5.06 22.98
N ASN A 52 -0.52 -6.19 22.45
CA ASN A 52 0.83 -6.72 22.69
C ASN A 52 1.85 -6.26 21.64
N ALA A 53 1.43 -5.43 20.68
CA ALA A 53 2.33 -4.83 19.71
C ALA A 53 3.33 -3.90 20.41
N ASN A 54 4.59 -4.33 20.49
CA ASN A 54 5.71 -3.50 20.92
C ASN A 54 6.51 -3.02 19.69
N PHE A 55 7.44 -2.08 19.92
CA PHE A 55 8.26 -1.50 18.87
C PHE A 55 9.07 -2.54 18.08
N GLY A 56 9.62 -3.55 18.75
CA GLY A 56 10.34 -4.65 18.11
C GLY A 56 9.45 -5.44 17.15
N ASN A 57 8.26 -5.85 17.60
CA ASN A 57 7.29 -6.56 16.77
C ASN A 57 6.86 -5.73 15.55
N ALA A 58 6.76 -4.40 15.70
CA ALA A 58 6.44 -3.51 14.58
C ALA A 58 7.58 -3.45 13.55
N ILE A 59 8.84 -3.37 14.00
CA ILE A 59 10.00 -3.45 13.11
C ILE A 59 10.02 -4.78 12.37
N ASP A 60 9.79 -5.90 13.06
CA ASP A 60 9.81 -7.23 12.46
C ASP A 60 8.70 -7.39 11.41
N ALA A 61 7.49 -6.90 11.72
CA ALA A 61 6.36 -6.94 10.79
C ALA A 61 6.64 -6.13 9.51
N VAL A 62 7.16 -4.89 9.66
CA VAL A 62 7.52 -4.04 8.51
C VAL A 62 8.68 -4.64 7.71
N THR A 63 9.68 -5.19 8.38
CA THR A 63 10.84 -5.82 7.72
C THR A 63 10.40 -7.04 6.91
N LYS A 64 9.57 -7.91 7.50
CA LYS A 64 9.01 -9.08 6.81
C LYS A 64 8.17 -8.66 5.60
N TRP A 65 7.26 -7.69 5.78
CA TRP A 65 6.46 -7.14 4.69
C TRP A 65 7.33 -6.63 3.54
N LYS A 66 8.37 -5.83 3.85
CA LYS A 66 9.29 -5.29 2.85
C LYS A 66 10.01 -6.39 2.08
N MET A 67 10.57 -7.38 2.77
CA MET A 67 11.26 -8.50 2.12
C MET A 67 10.32 -9.32 1.22
N THR A 68 9.11 -9.62 1.70
CA THR A 68 8.10 -10.32 0.90
C THR A 68 7.73 -9.53 -0.35
N MET A 69 7.53 -8.21 -0.22
CA MET A 69 7.21 -7.32 -1.33
C MET A 69 8.34 -7.27 -2.35
N GLU A 70 9.58 -7.09 -1.92
CA GLU A 70 10.75 -7.06 -2.82
C GLU A 70 10.93 -8.38 -3.57
N ASN A 71 10.72 -9.52 -2.90
CA ASN A 71 10.78 -10.82 -3.55
C ASN A 71 9.65 -11.01 -4.56
N PHE A 72 8.43 -10.58 -4.23
CA PHE A 72 7.29 -10.64 -5.14
C PHE A 72 7.54 -9.80 -6.39
N VAL A 73 7.95 -8.54 -6.24
CA VAL A 73 8.15 -7.62 -7.37
C VAL A 73 9.20 -8.16 -8.35
N LYS A 74 10.28 -8.80 -7.86
CA LYS A 74 11.30 -9.43 -8.71
C LYS A 74 10.76 -10.54 -9.63
N THR A 75 9.61 -11.13 -9.30
CA THR A 75 8.95 -12.15 -10.14
C THR A 75 8.02 -11.56 -11.21
N GLN A 76 7.75 -10.25 -11.15
CA GLN A 76 6.88 -9.57 -12.10
C GLN A 76 7.63 -9.19 -13.39
N SER A 77 6.91 -8.69 -14.37
CA SER A 77 7.48 -8.16 -15.62
C SER A 77 8.50 -7.05 -15.36
N LYS A 78 9.40 -6.78 -16.32
CA LYS A 78 10.39 -5.72 -16.17
C LYS A 78 9.71 -4.36 -16.06
N GLU A 79 8.63 -4.17 -16.81
CA GLU A 79 7.76 -3.01 -16.79
C GLU A 79 7.17 -2.78 -15.39
N ASP A 80 6.64 -3.83 -14.76
CA ASP A 80 6.07 -3.75 -13.41
C ASP A 80 7.14 -3.49 -12.34
N GLN A 81 8.32 -4.09 -12.48
CA GLN A 81 9.45 -3.82 -11.59
C GLN A 81 9.86 -2.34 -11.65
N ASP A 82 9.96 -1.78 -12.86
CA ASP A 82 10.36 -0.38 -13.06
C ASP A 82 9.25 0.59 -12.61
N ALA A 83 7.98 0.27 -12.88
CA ALA A 83 6.83 1.03 -12.40
C ALA A 83 6.77 1.06 -10.87
N TYR A 84 6.93 -0.09 -10.22
CA TYR A 84 6.95 -0.18 -8.76
C TYR A 84 8.15 0.58 -8.16
N GLY A 85 9.33 0.49 -8.79
CA GLY A 85 10.51 1.25 -8.38
C GLY A 85 10.30 2.76 -8.42
N LYS A 86 9.64 3.27 -9.47
CA LYS A 86 9.27 4.70 -9.58
C LYS A 86 8.24 5.09 -8.53
N PHE A 87 7.24 4.24 -8.29
CA PHE A 87 6.26 4.45 -7.23
C PHE A 87 6.93 4.60 -5.86
N CYS A 88 7.84 3.68 -5.50
CA CYS A 88 8.57 3.75 -4.23
C CYS A 88 9.39 5.05 -4.08
N LYS A 89 10.08 5.49 -5.13
CA LYS A 89 10.84 6.76 -5.11
C LYS A 89 9.93 7.96 -4.87
N LYS A 90 8.78 8.02 -5.56
CA LYS A 90 7.78 9.07 -5.35
C LYS A 90 7.29 9.10 -3.90
N GLN A 91 6.97 7.93 -3.34
CA GLN A 91 6.54 7.85 -1.94
C GLN A 91 7.65 8.33 -1.00
N GLU A 92 8.90 7.94 -1.21
CA GLU A 92 10.05 8.39 -0.42
C GLU A 92 10.19 9.92 -0.44
N GLU A 93 10.06 10.56 -1.61
CA GLU A 93 10.11 12.01 -1.75
C GLU A 93 8.96 12.71 -1.01
N GLU A 94 7.75 12.18 -1.09
CA GLU A 94 6.58 12.71 -0.36
C GLU A 94 6.74 12.55 1.16
N TYR A 95 7.28 11.43 1.64
CA TYR A 95 7.61 11.24 3.05
C TYR A 95 8.69 12.20 3.52
N LYS A 96 9.74 12.42 2.70
CA LYS A 96 10.78 13.41 2.99
C LYS A 96 10.18 14.80 3.19
N LYS A 97 9.39 15.29 2.23
CA LYS A 97 8.73 16.61 2.31
C LYS A 97 7.82 16.76 3.53
N ARG A 98 7.20 15.67 3.99
CA ARG A 98 6.24 15.71 5.10
C ARG A 98 6.88 15.72 6.48
N PHE A 99 8.05 15.11 6.64
CA PHE A 99 8.63 14.81 7.94
C PHE A 99 10.06 15.34 8.15
N PHE A 100 10.70 15.85 7.10
CA PHE A 100 12.06 16.41 7.11
C PHE A 100 12.10 17.75 6.36
#